data_AF-A0A3M1D7W0-F1
#
_entry.id   AF-A0A3M1D7W0-F1
#
_cell.length_a   1.000
_cell.length_b   1.000
_cell.length_c   1.000
_cell.angle_alpha   90.00
_cell.angle_beta   90.00
_cell.angle_gamma   90.00
#
_symmetry.space_group_name_H-M   'P 1'
#
loop_
_entity.id
_entity.type
_entity.pdbx_description
1 polymer ?
#
loop_
_entity_poly.entity_id
_entity_poly.type
_entity_poly.pdbx_seq_one_letter_code
_entity_poly.pdbx_strand_id
1 'polypeptide(L)'
;MELVAALLMFAMQFAIMIGFFLIVVVFAMKVRQAHARKWEQFANRHGLQFVPPTALGRPEIRGDYDGVPIRLETVSRNAGNNKVTYTVANAAIQAPLPAGFSISREGLGSALSKLLGGQDIQVGDEKLDRRFRFKGCCTDEVRRAMTDVRVQKALHEMLGMASSSRVQAGVVIVERRGTRHGPELEQMLEVATRLSRALATAFREPWVLLAQDRGLDLDETGAATVLKGRVDGIGSEGVPVSIRVRRGPEHVGTHLRVGLPRPLPGKLTLFLKEEGKEGGGIGLGDLVLDTAVQAAAIDPDAGRRLVAAADPADDIHGLLLGLLHGHPGSRVTATEIVLIDSRVDPVLAGEWLDECLALAAALGRAAERAELSQAVARGRGHLAQREERAFGDRGDRPDPRPVGEPVEG
;
A
#
# COMPACT_ATOMS: atom_id res chain seq x y z
N MET A 1 -20.89 -80.46 -26.36
CA MET A 1 -20.50 -80.54 -24.94
C MET A 1 -19.38 -79.54 -24.61
N GLU A 2 -18.28 -79.51 -25.38
CA GLU A 2 -17.14 -78.61 -25.09
C GLU A 2 -17.48 -77.11 -25.11
N LEU A 3 -18.29 -76.64 -26.07
CA LEU A 3 -18.71 -75.24 -26.16
C LEU A 3 -19.48 -74.77 -24.89
N VAL A 4 -20.34 -75.63 -24.35
CA VAL A 4 -21.15 -75.33 -23.16
C VAL A 4 -20.25 -75.24 -21.93
N ALA A 5 -19.30 -76.16 -21.79
CA ALA A 5 -18.33 -76.11 -20.71
C ALA A 5 -17.46 -74.83 -20.76
N ALA A 6 -17.01 -74.44 -21.96
CA ALA A 6 -16.25 -73.20 -22.15
C ALA A 6 -17.05 -71.94 -21.75
N LEU A 7 -18.33 -71.89 -22.14
CA LEU A 7 -19.21 -70.76 -21.82
C LEU A 7 -19.50 -70.67 -20.31
N LEU A 8 -19.68 -71.80 -19.63
CA LEU A 8 -19.84 -71.86 -18.17
C LEU A 8 -18.56 -71.44 -17.43
N MET A 9 -17.39 -71.87 -17.89
CA MET A 9 -16.10 -71.42 -17.32
C MET A 9 -15.91 -69.91 -17.48
N PHE A 10 -16.24 -69.35 -18.66
CA PHE A 10 -16.16 -67.91 -18.89
C PHE A 10 -17.13 -67.12 -18.00
N ALA A 11 -18.39 -67.56 -17.90
CA ALA A 11 -19.39 -66.93 -17.03
C ALA A 11 -18.97 -66.97 -15.56
N MET A 12 -18.43 -68.11 -15.09
CA MET A 12 -17.92 -68.26 -13.74
C MET A 12 -16.74 -67.31 -13.47
N GLN A 13 -15.77 -67.23 -14.39
CA GLN A 13 -14.62 -66.34 -14.24
C GLN A 13 -15.03 -64.86 -14.27
N PHE A 14 -15.99 -64.49 -15.13
CA PHE A 14 -16.55 -63.15 -15.16
C PHE A 14 -17.28 -62.80 -13.85
N ALA A 15 -18.05 -63.73 -13.28
CA ALA A 15 -18.69 -63.55 -11.98
C ALA A 15 -17.67 -63.35 -10.84
N ILE A 16 -16.56 -64.10 -10.85
CA ILE A 16 -15.46 -63.93 -9.88
C ILE A 16 -14.82 -62.54 -10.05
N MET A 17 -14.56 -62.11 -11.29
CA MET A 17 -14.00 -60.79 -11.58
C MET A 17 -14.92 -59.66 -11.10
N ILE A 18 -16.23 -59.77 -11.33
CA ILE A 18 -17.21 -58.81 -10.81
C ILE A 18 -17.22 -58.81 -9.27
N GLY A 19 -17.26 -59.99 -8.65
CA GLY A 19 -17.26 -60.11 -7.19
C GLY A 19 -16.00 -59.48 -6.57
N PHE A 20 -14.83 -59.75 -7.13
CA PHE A 20 -13.57 -59.15 -6.72
C PHE A 20 -13.58 -57.62 -6.92
N PHE A 21 -14.06 -57.14 -8.07
CA PHE A 21 -14.18 -55.72 -8.36
C PHE A 21 -15.09 -55.01 -7.34
N LEU A 22 -16.25 -55.58 -7.01
CA LEU A 22 -17.17 -55.05 -6.01
C LEU A 22 -16.53 -54.98 -4.62
N ILE A 23 -15.77 -56.01 -4.22
CA ILE A 23 -15.03 -56.00 -2.95
C ILE A 23 -14.02 -54.85 -2.91
N VAL A 24 -13.25 -54.67 -3.98
CA VAL A 24 -12.28 -53.56 -4.10
C VAL A 24 -12.98 -52.20 -4.00
N VAL A 25 -14.13 -52.02 -4.68
CA VAL A 25 -14.91 -50.77 -4.63
C VAL A 25 -15.45 -50.51 -3.22
N VAL A 26 -16.07 -51.51 -2.57
CA VAL A 26 -16.61 -51.37 -1.21
C VAL A 26 -15.50 -51.07 -0.21
N PHE A 27 -14.36 -51.76 -0.30
CA PHE A 27 -13.21 -51.51 0.56
C PHE A 27 -12.68 -50.08 0.36
N ALA A 28 -12.51 -49.64 -0.89
CA ALA A 28 -12.09 -48.28 -1.20
C ALA A 28 -13.08 -47.22 -0.68
N MET A 29 -14.39 -47.46 -0.80
CA MET A 29 -15.43 -46.59 -0.25
C MET A 29 -15.37 -46.53 1.29
N LYS A 30 -15.18 -47.67 1.96
CA LYS A 30 -15.09 -47.74 3.42
C LYS A 30 -13.86 -47.01 3.95
N VAL A 31 -12.71 -47.15 3.29
CA VAL A 31 -11.48 -46.41 3.61
C VAL A 31 -11.71 -44.91 3.45
N ARG A 32 -12.32 -44.47 2.33
CA ARG A 32 -12.67 -43.06 2.10
C ARG A 32 -13.61 -42.51 3.18
N GLN A 33 -14.64 -43.26 3.55
CA GLN A 33 -15.57 -42.87 4.61
C GLN A 33 -14.89 -42.76 5.97
N ALA A 34 -13.98 -43.68 6.30
CA ALA A 34 -13.22 -43.61 7.56
C ALA A 34 -12.34 -42.35 7.62
N HIS A 35 -11.69 -41.97 6.51
CA HIS A 35 -10.95 -40.72 6.42
C HIS A 35 -11.86 -39.50 6.52
N ALA A 36 -12.99 -39.50 5.81
CA ALA A 36 -13.98 -38.43 5.86
C ALA A 36 -14.49 -38.19 7.29
N ARG A 37 -14.81 -39.26 8.03
CA ARG A 37 -15.24 -39.16 9.44
C ARG A 37 -14.18 -38.52 10.34
N LYS A 38 -12.90 -38.86 10.15
CA LYS A 38 -11.80 -38.23 10.93
C LYS A 38 -11.67 -36.73 10.62
N TRP A 39 -11.86 -36.35 9.36
CA TRP A 39 -11.84 -34.95 8.92
C TRP A 39 -13.06 -34.17 9.41
N GLU A 40 -14.24 -34.77 9.37
CA GLU A 40 -15.48 -34.22 9.92
C GLU A 40 -15.36 -34.01 11.44
N GLN A 41 -14.85 -35.00 12.18
CA GLN A 41 -14.59 -34.86 13.61
C GLN A 41 -13.58 -33.75 13.92
N PHE A 42 -12.54 -33.62 13.10
CA PHE A 42 -11.58 -32.52 13.22
C PHE A 42 -12.25 -31.16 12.99
N ALA A 43 -13.04 -31.04 11.93
CA ALA A 43 -13.76 -29.81 11.61
C ALA A 43 -14.73 -29.41 12.74
N ASN A 44 -15.53 -30.36 13.22
CA ASN A 44 -16.51 -30.15 14.29
C ASN A 44 -15.84 -29.70 15.61
N ARG A 45 -14.66 -30.26 15.93
CA ARG A 45 -13.91 -29.87 17.13
C ARG A 45 -13.48 -28.40 17.12
N HIS A 46 -13.17 -27.88 15.94
CA HIS A 46 -12.64 -26.54 15.73
C HIS A 46 -13.71 -25.55 15.24
N GLY A 47 -14.99 -25.94 15.20
CA GLY A 47 -16.07 -25.09 14.68
C GLY A 47 -15.95 -24.79 13.17
N LEU A 48 -15.22 -25.63 12.42
CA LEU A 48 -15.00 -25.47 10.99
C LEU A 48 -16.05 -26.23 10.18
N GLN A 49 -16.26 -25.82 8.93
CA GLN A 49 -17.18 -26.49 8.01
C GLN A 49 -16.46 -27.64 7.30
N PHE A 50 -16.96 -28.86 7.48
CA PHE A 50 -16.59 -30.01 6.65
C PHE A 50 -17.43 -30.05 5.37
N VAL A 51 -16.75 -30.15 4.23
CA VAL A 51 -17.37 -30.38 2.93
C VAL A 51 -17.07 -31.83 2.53
N PRO A 52 -18.09 -32.70 2.47
CA PRO A 52 -17.89 -34.11 2.17
C PRO A 52 -17.39 -34.30 0.73
N PRO A 53 -16.63 -35.39 0.46
CA PRO A 53 -16.20 -35.69 -0.89
C PRO A 53 -17.40 -36.00 -1.80
N THR A 54 -17.43 -35.40 -2.99
CA THR A 54 -18.33 -35.82 -4.08
C THR A 54 -17.76 -37.02 -4.83
N ALA A 55 -18.50 -37.58 -5.80
CA ALA A 55 -18.03 -38.75 -6.58
C ALA A 55 -16.65 -38.54 -7.24
N LEU A 56 -16.34 -37.30 -7.64
CA LEU A 56 -15.05 -36.89 -8.22
C LEU A 56 -14.24 -35.96 -7.30
N GLY A 57 -14.88 -35.39 -6.28
CA GLY A 57 -14.30 -34.44 -5.35
C GLY A 57 -13.59 -35.10 -4.18
N ARG A 58 -13.00 -34.25 -3.34
CA ARG A 58 -12.21 -34.66 -2.17
C ARG A 58 -12.78 -33.99 -0.94
N PRO A 59 -12.54 -34.56 0.26
CA PRO A 59 -12.92 -33.87 1.47
C PRO A 59 -12.16 -32.55 1.59
N GLU A 60 -12.88 -31.54 2.06
CA GLU A 60 -12.35 -30.21 2.33
C GLU A 60 -12.86 -29.74 3.69
N ILE A 61 -12.04 -28.99 4.41
CA ILE A 61 -12.44 -28.26 5.62
C ILE A 61 -12.16 -26.79 5.36
N ARG A 62 -13.12 -25.92 5.65
CA ARG A 62 -12.97 -24.47 5.49
C ARG A 62 -13.64 -23.75 6.65
N GLY A 63 -13.17 -22.55 6.94
CA GLY A 63 -13.76 -21.72 7.98
C GLY A 63 -12.80 -20.65 8.45
N ASP A 64 -13.14 -20.06 9.58
CA ASP A 64 -12.27 -19.15 10.31
C ASP A 64 -11.69 -19.88 11.53
N TYR A 65 -10.38 -19.83 11.69
CA TYR A 65 -9.67 -20.40 12.84
C TYR A 65 -8.79 -19.31 13.44
N ASP A 66 -9.10 -18.91 14.68
CA ASP A 66 -8.42 -17.79 15.36
C ASP A 66 -8.41 -16.48 14.54
N GLY A 67 -9.50 -16.16 13.83
CA GLY A 67 -9.58 -14.97 12.97
C GLY A 67 -8.87 -15.13 11.62
N VAL A 68 -8.35 -16.32 11.31
CA VAL A 68 -7.65 -16.61 10.05
C VAL A 68 -8.55 -17.46 9.16
N PRO A 69 -8.89 -17.01 7.94
CA PRO A 69 -9.59 -17.83 6.97
C PRO A 69 -8.69 -18.97 6.52
N ILE A 70 -9.14 -20.21 6.74
CA ILE A 70 -8.39 -21.42 6.41
C ILE A 70 -9.13 -22.31 5.43
N ARG A 71 -8.35 -23.10 4.70
CA ARG A 71 -8.83 -24.20 3.84
C ARG A 71 -7.87 -25.38 3.93
N LEU A 72 -8.34 -26.50 4.46
CA LEU A 72 -7.65 -27.79 4.48
C LEU A 72 -8.23 -28.69 3.40
N GLU A 73 -7.37 -29.28 2.56
CA GLU A 73 -7.81 -30.17 1.50
C GLU A 73 -6.79 -31.26 1.22
N THR A 74 -7.18 -32.27 0.45
CA THR A 74 -6.23 -33.22 -0.13
C THR A 74 -6.05 -32.92 -1.61
N VAL A 75 -4.81 -32.86 -2.10
CA VAL A 75 -4.49 -32.63 -3.52
C VAL A 75 -3.65 -33.80 -4.01
N SER A 76 -3.88 -34.32 -5.21
CA SER A 76 -2.94 -35.28 -5.80
C SER A 76 -2.33 -34.69 -7.04
N ARG A 77 -1.01 -34.81 -7.12
CA ARG A 77 -0.22 -34.35 -8.25
C ARG A 77 0.42 -35.55 -8.93
N ASN A 78 0.52 -35.49 -10.24
CA ASN A 78 1.30 -36.47 -11.00
C ASN A 78 2.78 -36.18 -10.79
N ALA A 79 3.55 -37.20 -10.45
CA ALA A 79 4.99 -37.16 -10.29
C ALA A 79 5.57 -38.31 -11.13
N GLY A 80 5.87 -38.00 -12.40
CA GLY A 80 6.18 -39.01 -13.42
C GLY A 80 5.00 -39.96 -13.64
N ASN A 81 5.25 -41.26 -13.51
CA ASN A 81 4.23 -42.31 -13.66
C ASN A 81 3.44 -42.59 -12.36
N ASN A 82 3.71 -41.85 -11.29
CA ASN A 82 3.08 -42.05 -9.99
C ASN A 82 2.18 -40.88 -9.62
N LYS A 83 1.04 -41.16 -8.98
CA LYS A 83 0.16 -40.15 -8.39
C LYS A 83 0.48 -40.02 -6.90
N VAL A 84 0.88 -38.82 -6.47
CA VAL A 84 1.19 -38.55 -5.07
C VAL A 84 0.10 -37.67 -4.48
N THR A 85 -0.53 -38.14 -3.41
CA THR A 85 -1.49 -37.34 -2.64
C THR A 85 -0.77 -36.54 -1.57
N TYR A 86 -1.28 -35.34 -1.31
CA TYR A 86 -0.83 -34.40 -0.30
C TYR A 86 -2.03 -33.92 0.50
N THR A 87 -1.83 -33.63 1.78
CA THR A 87 -2.70 -32.78 2.57
C THR A 87 -2.13 -31.37 2.52
N VAL A 88 -2.98 -30.39 2.29
CA VAL A 88 -2.61 -28.98 2.13
C VAL A 88 -3.42 -28.16 3.12
N ALA A 89 -2.74 -27.37 3.94
CA ALA A 89 -3.33 -26.35 4.78
C ALA A 89 -3.04 -24.97 4.17
N ASN A 90 -4.10 -24.25 3.83
CA ASN A 90 -4.04 -22.88 3.34
C ASN A 90 -4.54 -21.96 4.44
N ALA A 91 -3.78 -20.92 4.77
CA ALA A 91 -4.19 -19.88 5.70
C ALA A 91 -4.03 -18.50 5.03
N ALA A 92 -5.12 -17.77 4.88
CA ALA A 92 -5.12 -16.45 4.25
C ALA A 92 -4.47 -15.40 5.16
N ILE A 93 -3.62 -14.57 4.59
CA ILE A 93 -2.96 -13.45 5.27
C ILE A 93 -3.87 -12.23 5.16
N GLN A 94 -4.40 -11.78 6.29
CA GLN A 94 -5.29 -10.62 6.36
C GLN A 94 -4.50 -9.32 6.49
N ALA A 95 -3.67 -9.03 5.50
CA ALA A 95 -2.96 -7.76 5.38
C ALA A 95 -2.62 -7.47 3.91
N PRO A 96 -2.51 -6.19 3.51
CA PRO A 96 -2.01 -5.84 2.20
C PRO A 96 -0.53 -6.23 2.09
N LEU A 97 -0.21 -7.10 1.13
CA LEU A 97 1.15 -7.57 0.89
C LEU A 97 1.79 -6.86 -0.31
N PRO A 98 3.12 -6.73 -0.35
CA PRO A 98 3.84 -6.25 -1.54
C PRO A 98 3.48 -7.07 -2.78
N ALA A 99 3.40 -6.42 -3.95
CA ALA A 99 3.21 -7.13 -5.20
C ALA A 99 4.33 -8.16 -5.42
N GLY A 100 3.96 -9.36 -5.87
CA GLY A 100 4.91 -10.45 -6.07
C GLY A 100 5.49 -11.03 -4.77
N PHE A 101 4.96 -10.65 -3.59
CA PHE A 101 5.43 -11.20 -2.34
C PHE A 101 5.29 -12.72 -2.31
N SER A 102 6.41 -13.39 -2.05
CA SER A 102 6.42 -14.84 -1.88
C SER A 102 7.59 -15.31 -1.01
N ILE A 103 7.35 -16.42 -0.32
CA ILE A 103 8.36 -17.16 0.43
C ILE A 103 8.33 -18.59 -0.09
N SER A 104 9.46 -19.11 -0.56
CA SER A 104 9.52 -20.48 -1.08
C SER A 104 10.79 -21.18 -0.63
N ARG A 105 10.73 -22.49 -0.35
CA ARG A 105 11.94 -23.24 -0.02
C ARG A 105 12.89 -23.29 -1.22
N GLU A 106 14.18 -23.30 -0.95
CA GLU A 106 15.20 -23.52 -1.97
C GLU A 106 14.95 -24.84 -2.72
N GLY A 107 15.08 -24.82 -4.06
CA GLY A 107 14.84 -25.99 -4.92
C GLY A 107 13.40 -26.14 -5.44
N LEU A 108 12.41 -25.47 -4.86
CA LEU A 108 11.01 -25.47 -5.36
C LEU A 108 10.70 -24.33 -6.35
N GLY A 109 11.70 -23.49 -6.66
CA GLY A 109 11.51 -22.18 -7.31
C GLY A 109 11.62 -22.13 -8.84
N SER A 110 11.85 -23.25 -9.55
CA SER A 110 12.09 -23.21 -11.01
C SER A 110 10.89 -22.72 -11.83
N ALA A 111 9.66 -22.84 -11.31
CA ALA A 111 8.45 -22.31 -11.94
C ALA A 111 8.09 -20.88 -11.50
N LEU A 112 8.46 -20.48 -10.25
CA LEU A 112 8.14 -19.15 -9.72
C LEU A 112 9.07 -18.05 -10.27
N SER A 113 10.32 -18.39 -10.61
CA SER A 113 11.31 -17.42 -11.09
C SER A 113 10.90 -16.73 -12.39
N LYS A 114 10.14 -17.41 -13.26
CA LYS A 114 9.75 -16.88 -14.58
C LYS A 114 8.62 -15.86 -14.53
N LEU A 115 7.80 -15.85 -13.49
CA LEU A 115 6.59 -15.03 -13.43
C LEU A 115 6.77 -13.71 -12.66
N LEU A 116 7.81 -13.58 -11.83
CA LEU A 116 7.88 -12.48 -10.85
C LEU A 116 9.08 -11.56 -10.97
N GLY A 117 10.04 -11.79 -11.87
CA GLY A 117 11.10 -10.83 -12.27
C GLY A 117 12.05 -10.30 -11.16
N GLY A 118 11.76 -10.55 -9.88
CA GLY A 118 12.47 -10.00 -8.74
C GLY A 118 13.66 -10.85 -8.30
N GLN A 119 14.70 -10.15 -7.86
CA GLN A 119 15.86 -10.71 -7.17
C GLN A 119 15.44 -11.28 -5.81
N ASP A 120 16.15 -12.31 -5.35
CA ASP A 120 15.93 -12.87 -4.02
C ASP A 120 16.39 -11.86 -2.97
N ILE A 121 15.54 -11.59 -1.98
CA ILE A 121 15.79 -10.64 -0.91
C ILE A 121 16.48 -11.38 0.25
N GLN A 122 17.66 -10.90 0.65
CA GLN A 122 18.32 -11.36 1.88
C GLN A 122 17.73 -10.66 3.10
N VAL A 123 17.30 -11.44 4.08
CA VAL A 123 16.62 -10.95 5.29
C VAL A 123 17.56 -10.81 6.48
N GLY A 124 18.79 -11.33 6.37
CA GLY A 124 19.83 -11.20 7.39
C GLY A 124 19.83 -12.30 8.45
N ASP A 125 18.94 -13.29 8.32
CA ASP A 125 18.99 -14.53 9.09
C ASP A 125 19.58 -15.63 8.19
N GLU A 126 20.83 -16.00 8.46
CA GLU A 126 21.57 -16.97 7.65
C GLU A 126 20.85 -18.32 7.53
N LYS A 127 20.13 -18.79 8.56
CA LYS A 127 19.40 -20.06 8.50
C LYS A 127 18.20 -19.96 7.60
N LEU A 128 17.48 -18.84 7.65
CA LEU A 128 16.33 -18.59 6.80
C LEU A 128 16.76 -18.32 5.35
N ASP A 129 17.76 -17.47 5.12
CA ASP A 129 18.28 -17.13 3.79
C ASP A 129 18.84 -18.36 3.04
N ARG A 130 19.42 -19.33 3.77
CA ARG A 130 19.86 -20.61 3.18
C ARG A 130 18.72 -21.57 2.85
N ARG A 131 17.52 -21.39 3.40
CA ARG A 131 16.42 -22.37 3.29
C ARG A 131 15.22 -21.83 2.53
N PHE A 132 15.05 -20.52 2.50
CA PHE A 132 13.97 -19.82 1.84
C PHE A 132 14.51 -18.79 0.85
N ARG A 133 13.73 -18.56 -0.18
CA ARG A 133 13.85 -17.42 -1.08
C ARG A 133 12.70 -16.48 -0.79
N PHE A 134 13.03 -15.23 -0.51
CA PHE A 134 12.08 -14.15 -0.30
C PHE A 134 12.02 -13.29 -1.55
N LYS A 135 10.81 -12.92 -1.97
CA LYS A 135 10.59 -12.01 -3.10
C LYS A 135 9.51 -11.01 -2.77
N GLY A 136 9.55 -9.86 -3.43
CA GLY A 136 8.54 -8.82 -3.39
C GLY A 136 9.05 -7.55 -4.08
N CYS A 137 8.15 -6.67 -4.52
CA CYS A 137 8.55 -5.40 -5.14
C CYS A 137 9.09 -4.37 -4.14
N CYS A 138 8.75 -4.49 -2.85
CA CYS A 138 9.12 -3.55 -1.79
C CYS A 138 10.18 -4.19 -0.88
N THR A 139 11.45 -4.16 -1.30
CA THR A 139 12.55 -4.87 -0.61
C THR A 139 12.65 -4.52 0.88
N ASP A 140 12.55 -3.24 1.24
CA ASP A 140 12.71 -2.80 2.63
C ASP A 140 11.49 -3.19 3.49
N GLU A 141 10.27 -3.10 2.94
CA GLU A 141 9.06 -3.59 3.60
C GLU A 141 9.13 -5.09 3.88
N VAL A 142 9.58 -5.87 2.90
CA VAL A 142 9.79 -7.31 3.07
C VAL A 142 10.86 -7.59 4.11
N ARG A 143 12.02 -6.93 4.03
CA ARG A 143 13.13 -7.14 4.98
C ARG A 143 12.69 -6.86 6.41
N ARG A 144 12.05 -5.70 6.65
CA ARG A 144 11.50 -5.32 7.95
C ARG A 144 10.51 -6.36 8.49
N ALA A 145 9.58 -6.83 7.64
CA ALA A 145 8.64 -7.87 8.06
C ALA A 145 9.32 -9.21 8.38
N MET A 146 10.38 -9.58 7.64
CA MET A 146 11.11 -10.84 7.87
C MET A 146 12.07 -10.77 9.05
N THR A 147 12.45 -9.58 9.51
CA THR A 147 13.20 -9.38 10.77
C THR A 147 12.30 -9.43 12.02
N ASP A 148 10.97 -9.47 11.84
CA ASP A 148 10.05 -9.62 12.96
C ASP A 148 10.23 -10.99 13.64
N VAL A 149 10.45 -10.98 14.96
CA VAL A 149 10.72 -12.20 15.75
C VAL A 149 9.59 -13.23 15.65
N ARG A 150 8.34 -12.79 15.51
CA ARG A 150 7.16 -13.66 15.38
C ARG A 150 7.18 -14.37 14.03
N VAL A 151 7.53 -13.65 12.97
CA VAL A 151 7.68 -14.19 11.62
C VAL A 151 8.83 -15.17 11.57
N GLN A 152 10.02 -14.79 12.07
CA GLN A 152 11.18 -15.68 12.10
C GLN A 152 10.89 -16.97 12.86
N LYS A 153 10.29 -16.89 14.05
CA LYS A 153 9.91 -18.08 14.82
C LYS A 153 8.96 -18.99 14.04
N ALA A 154 7.91 -18.43 13.44
CA ALA A 154 6.94 -19.19 12.65
C ALA A 154 7.57 -19.84 11.40
N LEU A 155 8.50 -19.15 10.73
CA LEU A 155 9.27 -19.70 9.61
C LEU A 155 10.17 -20.87 10.03
N HIS A 156 10.84 -20.76 11.19
CA HIS A 156 11.67 -21.84 11.72
C HIS A 156 10.83 -23.09 12.07
N GLU A 157 9.66 -22.92 12.67
CA GLU A 157 8.74 -24.03 12.94
C GLU A 157 8.23 -24.67 11.65
N MET A 158 7.93 -23.84 10.64
CA MET A 158 7.55 -24.32 9.31
C MET A 158 8.66 -25.14 8.64
N LEU A 159 9.95 -24.78 8.85
CA LEU A 159 11.08 -25.55 8.33
C LEU A 159 11.17 -26.96 8.91
N GLY A 160 10.95 -27.09 10.21
CA GLY A 160 10.96 -28.38 10.93
C GLY A 160 9.79 -29.27 10.56
N MET A 161 8.70 -28.67 10.08
CA MET A 161 7.58 -29.42 9.56
C MET A 161 7.80 -29.83 8.10
N ALA A 162 7.38 -29.02 7.14
CA ALA A 162 6.88 -29.52 5.86
C ALA A 162 7.92 -29.47 4.73
N SER A 163 7.86 -30.49 3.86
CA SER A 163 8.76 -30.64 2.71
C SER A 163 8.47 -29.61 1.62
N SER A 164 7.25 -29.08 1.55
CA SER A 164 6.79 -28.19 0.46
C SER A 164 5.96 -27.00 0.95
N SER A 165 6.38 -26.34 2.04
CA SER A 165 5.72 -25.11 2.48
C SER A 165 6.15 -23.88 1.69
N ARG A 166 5.22 -22.94 1.51
CA ARG A 166 5.44 -21.67 0.81
C ARG A 166 4.40 -20.62 1.19
N VAL A 167 4.71 -19.36 0.92
CA VAL A 167 3.76 -18.24 0.94
C VAL A 167 3.65 -17.70 -0.46
N GLN A 168 2.43 -17.61 -0.98
CA GLN A 168 2.17 -17.09 -2.33
C GLN A 168 0.75 -16.53 -2.40
N ALA A 169 0.59 -15.41 -3.10
CA ALA A 169 -0.71 -14.82 -3.40
C ALA A 169 -1.58 -14.60 -2.15
N GLY A 170 -0.98 -14.07 -1.08
CA GLY A 170 -1.70 -13.79 0.16
C GLY A 170 -2.06 -15.02 1.00
N VAL A 171 -1.48 -16.20 0.71
CA VAL A 171 -1.80 -17.44 1.43
C VAL A 171 -0.53 -18.13 1.89
N VAL A 172 -0.52 -18.53 3.16
CA VAL A 172 0.44 -19.49 3.70
C VAL A 172 -0.02 -20.90 3.34
N ILE A 173 0.82 -21.65 2.66
CA ILE A 173 0.55 -23.01 2.20
C ILE A 173 1.51 -23.96 2.91
N VAL A 174 0.98 -24.83 3.76
CA VAL A 174 1.71 -25.91 4.43
C VAL A 174 1.26 -27.24 3.84
N GLU A 175 2.22 -28.03 3.35
CA GLU A 175 1.91 -29.24 2.61
C GLU A 175 2.64 -30.46 3.14
N ARG A 176 1.92 -31.58 3.22
CA ARG A 176 2.43 -32.88 3.66
C ARG A 176 2.01 -33.98 2.70
N ARG A 177 2.96 -34.84 2.31
CA ARG A 177 2.65 -36.05 1.54
C ARG A 177 1.70 -36.97 2.32
N GLY A 178 0.74 -37.57 1.63
CA GLY A 178 -0.29 -38.46 2.19
C GLY A 178 -1.51 -37.72 2.75
N THR A 179 -2.52 -38.48 3.15
CA THR A 179 -3.71 -37.99 3.85
C THR A 179 -3.41 -37.92 5.34
N ARG A 180 -3.40 -36.71 5.92
CA ARG A 180 -3.07 -36.47 7.32
C ARG A 180 -4.34 -36.38 8.17
N HIS A 181 -4.21 -36.69 9.46
CA HIS A 181 -5.30 -36.66 10.43
C HIS A 181 -4.75 -36.59 11.86
N GLY A 182 -5.58 -36.20 12.82
CA GLY A 182 -5.20 -36.16 14.23
C GLY A 182 -4.09 -35.12 14.47
N PRO A 183 -3.07 -35.42 15.30
CA PRO A 183 -2.05 -34.45 15.70
C PRO A 183 -1.29 -33.80 14.54
N GLU A 184 -1.05 -34.52 13.44
CA GLU A 184 -0.35 -33.96 12.29
C GLU A 184 -1.18 -32.90 11.55
N LEU A 185 -2.51 -33.09 11.47
CA LEU A 185 -3.40 -32.12 10.85
C LEU A 185 -3.55 -30.87 11.72
N GLU A 186 -3.59 -31.06 13.04
CA GLU A 186 -3.54 -29.99 14.05
C GLU A 186 -2.28 -29.13 13.87
N GLN A 187 -1.11 -29.77 13.84
CA GLN A 187 0.18 -29.09 13.70
C GLN A 187 0.27 -28.31 12.38
N MET A 188 -0.28 -28.85 11.28
CA MET A 188 -0.36 -28.15 9.99
C MET A 188 -1.20 -26.88 10.07
N LEU A 189 -2.38 -26.96 10.70
CA LEU A 189 -3.29 -25.83 10.90
C LEU A 189 -2.64 -24.75 11.77
N GLU A 190 -2.04 -25.14 12.90
CA GLU A 190 -1.38 -24.22 13.82
C GLU A 190 -0.21 -23.47 13.17
N VAL A 191 0.68 -24.16 12.46
CA VAL A 191 1.82 -23.48 11.82
C VAL A 191 1.39 -22.56 10.68
N ALA A 192 0.42 -22.99 9.85
CA ALA A 192 -0.07 -22.16 8.76
C ALA A 192 -0.72 -20.87 9.29
N THR A 193 -1.56 -20.98 10.31
CA THR A 193 -2.28 -19.83 10.92
C THR A 193 -1.35 -18.94 11.73
N ARG A 194 -0.37 -19.50 12.44
CA ARG A 194 0.65 -18.75 13.18
C ARG A 194 1.51 -17.90 12.24
N LEU A 195 2.03 -18.49 11.16
CA LEU A 195 2.79 -17.72 10.17
C LEU A 195 1.90 -16.68 9.48
N SER A 196 0.65 -17.02 9.16
CA SER A 196 -0.29 -16.07 8.56
C SER A 196 -0.50 -14.83 9.44
N ARG A 197 -0.81 -15.02 10.73
CA ARG A 197 -0.97 -13.92 11.69
C ARG A 197 0.31 -13.12 11.89
N ALA A 198 1.45 -13.80 11.99
CA ALA A 198 2.74 -13.14 12.16
C ALA A 198 3.04 -12.22 10.97
N LEU A 199 2.81 -12.71 9.74
CA LEU A 199 2.97 -11.90 8.53
C LEU A 199 1.96 -10.75 8.48
N ALA A 200 0.68 -11.02 8.76
CA ALA A 200 -0.34 -9.98 8.77
C ALA A 200 0.02 -8.85 9.74
N THR A 201 0.46 -9.21 10.94
CA THR A 201 0.88 -8.25 11.97
C THR A 201 2.12 -7.48 11.52
N ALA A 202 3.16 -8.16 11.05
CA ALA A 202 4.43 -7.54 10.65
C ALA A 202 4.29 -6.54 9.48
N PHE A 203 3.38 -6.80 8.53
CA PHE A 203 3.10 -5.87 7.44
C PHE A 203 2.15 -4.73 7.84
N ARG A 204 1.23 -4.97 8.77
CA ARG A 204 0.18 -4.01 9.16
C ARG A 204 0.58 -3.06 10.28
N GLU A 205 1.21 -3.58 11.33
CA GLU A 205 1.50 -2.87 12.57
C GLU A 205 2.25 -1.55 12.36
N PRO A 206 3.28 -1.45 11.50
CA PRO A 206 3.96 -0.19 11.26
C PRO A 206 3.04 0.92 10.70
N TRP A 207 2.06 0.57 9.87
CA TRP A 207 1.06 1.53 9.35
C TRP A 207 0.03 1.91 10.41
N VAL A 208 -0.34 0.98 11.30
CA VAL A 208 -1.19 1.27 12.46
C VAL A 208 -0.51 2.23 13.42
N LEU A 209 0.79 2.02 13.70
CA LEU A 209 1.57 2.90 14.56
C LEU A 209 1.70 4.30 13.96
N LEU A 210 2.00 4.42 12.66
CA LEU A 210 2.02 5.71 11.97
C LEU A 210 0.65 6.41 12.04
N ALA A 211 -0.43 5.66 11.81
CA ALA A 211 -1.79 6.20 11.89
C ALA A 211 -2.12 6.72 13.30
N GLN A 212 -1.79 5.96 14.33
CA GLN A 212 -2.00 6.35 15.74
C GLN A 212 -1.15 7.56 16.14
N ASP A 213 0.13 7.55 15.82
CA ASP A 213 1.08 8.63 16.09
C ASP A 213 0.61 9.96 15.49
N ARG A 214 -0.02 9.90 14.31
CA ARG A 214 -0.44 11.08 13.54
C ARG A 214 -1.93 11.39 13.62
N GLY A 215 -2.69 10.67 14.45
CA GLY A 215 -4.14 10.85 14.55
C GLY A 215 -4.89 10.64 13.23
N LEU A 216 -4.41 9.73 12.39
CA LEU A 216 -5.00 9.38 11.10
C LEU A 216 -5.86 8.11 11.22
N ASP A 217 -6.95 8.06 10.46
CA ASP A 217 -7.76 6.87 10.26
C ASP A 217 -7.10 5.95 9.24
N LEU A 218 -6.97 4.67 9.59
CA LEU A 218 -6.46 3.63 8.71
C LEU A 218 -7.61 2.88 8.03
N ASP A 219 -7.65 2.94 6.70
CA ASP A 219 -8.57 2.20 5.84
C ASP A 219 -7.78 1.21 4.96
N GLU A 220 -8.07 -0.08 5.12
CA GLU A 220 -7.47 -1.17 4.38
C GLU A 220 -8.48 -1.77 3.42
N THR A 221 -8.72 -1.06 2.31
CA THR A 221 -9.59 -1.55 1.25
C THR A 221 -8.77 -2.22 0.14
N GLY A 222 -8.83 -3.55 0.09
CA GLY A 222 -8.19 -4.36 -0.95
C GLY A 222 -6.66 -4.37 -0.88
N ALA A 223 -5.98 -4.01 -1.97
CA ALA A 223 -4.51 -3.99 -2.06
C ALA A 223 -3.89 -2.64 -1.65
N ALA A 224 -4.72 -1.66 -1.26
CA ALA A 224 -4.26 -0.33 -0.88
C ALA A 224 -4.36 -0.14 0.64
N THR A 225 -3.34 0.49 1.21
CA THR A 225 -3.39 1.04 2.56
C THR A 225 -3.65 2.53 2.42
N VAL A 226 -4.69 3.04 3.06
CA VAL A 226 -5.05 4.46 3.00
C VAL A 226 -5.11 5.00 4.42
N LEU A 227 -4.30 6.00 4.72
CA LEU A 227 -4.37 6.76 5.97
C LEU A 227 -4.97 8.12 5.64
N LYS A 228 -5.97 8.58 6.39
CA LYS A 228 -6.63 9.86 6.18
C LYS A 228 -6.95 10.53 7.49
N GLY A 229 -6.85 11.84 7.56
CA GLY A 229 -7.22 12.57 8.76
C GLY A 229 -6.85 14.04 8.65
N ARG A 230 -6.78 14.71 9.80
CA ARG A 230 -6.24 16.06 9.92
C ARG A 230 -5.11 16.02 10.92
N VAL A 231 -4.00 16.68 10.59
CA VAL A 231 -2.86 16.84 11.50
C VAL A 231 -2.91 18.25 12.07
N ASP A 232 -2.94 18.34 13.40
CA ASP A 232 -2.94 19.60 14.14
C ASP A 232 -1.56 20.28 14.13
N GLY A 233 -1.49 21.52 14.61
CA GLY A 233 -0.22 22.26 14.73
C GLY A 233 0.15 23.11 13.52
N ILE A 234 -0.62 23.06 12.42
CA ILE A 234 -0.48 23.94 11.26
C ILE A 234 -1.79 24.68 11.01
N GLY A 235 -1.82 25.96 11.41
CA GLY A 235 -3.04 26.77 11.36
C GLY A 235 -4.05 26.40 12.45
N SER A 236 -5.22 27.03 12.42
CA SER A 236 -6.27 26.88 13.46
C SER A 236 -7.19 25.68 13.27
N GLU A 237 -7.26 25.10 12.07
CA GLU A 237 -8.20 24.01 11.74
C GLU A 237 -7.49 22.66 11.51
N GLY A 238 -6.18 22.58 11.69
CA GLY A 238 -5.35 21.46 11.24
C GLY A 238 -5.31 21.33 9.71
N VAL A 239 -4.43 20.49 9.20
CA VAL A 239 -4.24 20.29 7.76
C VAL A 239 -4.76 18.92 7.34
N PRO A 240 -5.62 18.82 6.30
CA PRO A 240 -6.07 17.51 5.82
C PRO A 240 -4.90 16.75 5.20
N VAL A 241 -4.73 15.49 5.61
CA VAL A 241 -3.67 14.60 5.16
C VAL A 241 -4.29 13.32 4.60
N SER A 242 -3.73 12.82 3.49
CA SER A 242 -4.03 11.50 2.96
C SER A 242 -2.75 10.82 2.48
N ILE A 243 -2.44 9.66 3.04
CA ILE A 243 -1.39 8.76 2.54
C ILE A 243 -2.08 7.60 1.86
N ARG A 244 -1.73 7.33 0.61
CA ARG A 244 -2.22 6.17 -0.14
C ARG A 244 -1.03 5.36 -0.63
N VAL A 245 -0.95 4.12 -0.16
CA VAL A 245 0.06 3.16 -0.57
C VAL A 245 -0.55 2.24 -1.63
N ARG A 246 0.13 2.11 -2.76
CA ARG A 246 -0.22 1.17 -3.83
C ARG A 246 0.82 0.07 -3.90
N ARG A 247 0.36 -1.18 -3.87
CA ARG A 247 1.19 -2.40 -3.99
C ARG A 247 0.76 -3.21 -5.21
N GLY A 248 0.74 -2.57 -6.38
CA GLY A 248 0.35 -3.20 -7.65
C GLY A 248 1.55 -3.51 -8.55
N PRO A 249 1.41 -4.42 -9.53
CA PRO A 249 2.48 -4.72 -10.49
C PRO A 249 2.83 -3.53 -11.39
N GLU A 250 1.85 -2.65 -11.69
CA GLU A 250 2.05 -1.47 -12.54
C GLU A 250 2.48 -0.24 -11.73
N HIS A 251 2.04 -0.15 -10.48
CA HIS A 251 2.25 1.00 -9.62
C HIS A 251 2.54 0.54 -8.19
N VAL A 252 3.82 0.66 -7.83
CA VAL A 252 4.32 0.50 -6.46
C VAL A 252 4.76 1.87 -5.99
N GLY A 253 4.23 2.31 -4.85
CA GLY A 253 4.66 3.58 -4.28
C GLY A 253 3.72 4.16 -3.23
N THR A 254 4.20 5.22 -2.62
CA THR A 254 3.51 6.02 -1.63
C THR A 254 3.08 7.33 -2.27
N HIS A 255 1.78 7.61 -2.22
CA HIS A 255 1.19 8.87 -2.65
C HIS A 255 0.73 9.62 -1.39
N LEU A 256 1.47 10.63 -0.99
CA LEU A 256 1.14 11.49 0.14
C LEU A 256 0.53 12.80 -0.39
N ARG A 257 -0.60 13.20 0.20
CA ARG A 257 -1.26 14.48 -0.07
C ARG A 257 -1.41 15.21 1.25
N VAL A 258 -0.90 16.43 1.30
CA VAL A 258 -0.99 17.33 2.45
C VAL A 258 -1.65 18.61 2.00
N GLY A 259 -2.80 18.96 2.57
CA GLY A 259 -3.48 20.22 2.28
C GLY A 259 -2.61 21.43 2.65
N LEU A 260 -2.94 22.58 2.09
CA LEU A 260 -2.34 23.84 2.52
C LEU A 260 -3.29 24.55 3.49
N PRO A 261 -2.78 25.20 4.55
CA PRO A 261 -3.61 25.97 5.47
C PRO A 261 -4.28 27.16 4.78
N ARG A 262 -3.67 27.66 3.68
CA ARG A 262 -4.26 28.61 2.75
C ARG A 262 -3.93 28.24 1.31
N PRO A 263 -4.83 28.48 0.35
CA PRO A 263 -4.50 28.29 -1.05
C PRO A 263 -3.36 29.21 -1.49
N LEU A 264 -2.46 28.73 -2.35
CA LEU A 264 -1.43 29.56 -2.94
C LEU A 264 -2.06 30.61 -3.87
N PRO A 265 -1.56 31.85 -3.84
CA PRO A 265 -2.14 32.94 -4.62
C PRO A 265 -1.95 32.69 -6.13
N GLY A 266 -2.88 33.18 -6.94
CA GLY A 266 -2.82 33.01 -8.40
C GLY A 266 -2.99 31.58 -8.90
N LYS A 267 -3.45 30.64 -8.06
CA LYS A 267 -3.47 29.18 -8.35
C LYS A 267 -2.09 28.62 -8.71
N LEU A 268 -1.06 29.11 -8.02
CA LEU A 268 0.32 28.69 -8.24
C LEU A 268 0.48 27.16 -8.13
N THR A 269 1.21 26.60 -9.08
CA THR A 269 1.65 25.21 -9.11
C THR A 269 3.16 25.18 -9.35
N LEU A 270 3.87 24.37 -8.58
CA LEU A 270 5.33 24.23 -8.58
C LEU A 270 5.69 22.75 -8.77
N PHE A 271 6.62 22.46 -9.66
CA PHE A 271 7.13 21.10 -9.90
C PHE A 271 8.57 21.17 -10.42
N LEU A 272 9.30 20.05 -10.32
CA LEU A 272 10.69 20.00 -10.78
C LEU A 272 10.74 20.24 -12.30
N LYS A 273 11.67 21.08 -12.75
CA LYS A 273 11.87 21.33 -14.17
C LYS A 273 12.48 20.09 -14.83
N GLU A 274 11.87 19.62 -15.91
CA GLU A 274 12.41 18.48 -16.68
C GLU A 274 13.65 18.91 -17.47
N GLU A 275 14.75 18.15 -17.34
CA GLU A 275 15.97 18.40 -18.11
C GLU A 275 15.71 18.37 -19.62
N GLY A 276 16.25 19.35 -20.34
CA GLY A 276 16.15 19.43 -21.79
C GLY A 276 14.80 19.95 -22.33
N LYS A 277 13.84 20.27 -21.47
CA LYS A 277 12.64 21.03 -21.87
C LYS A 277 12.81 22.50 -21.52
N GLU A 278 12.89 23.34 -22.54
CA GLU A 278 12.69 24.78 -22.40
C GLU A 278 11.21 25.03 -22.08
N GLY A 279 10.84 24.83 -20.81
CA GLY A 279 9.47 24.92 -20.35
C GLY A 279 8.98 26.36 -20.26
N GLY A 280 7.78 26.63 -20.81
CA GLY A 280 7.05 27.90 -20.73
C GLY A 280 6.46 28.21 -19.35
N GLY A 281 7.27 28.07 -18.30
CA GLY A 281 6.91 28.46 -16.94
C GLY A 281 7.01 29.96 -16.70
N ILE A 282 6.39 30.44 -15.62
CA ILE A 282 6.59 31.82 -15.16
C ILE A 282 7.87 31.90 -14.35
N GLY A 283 8.63 32.99 -14.51
CA GLY A 283 9.71 33.32 -13.58
C GLY A 283 9.12 33.85 -12.27
N LEU A 284 9.52 33.26 -11.15
CA LEU A 284 9.18 33.65 -9.79
C LEU A 284 10.04 34.82 -9.29
N GLY A 285 11.11 35.18 -10.00
CA GLY A 285 12.00 36.28 -9.62
C GLY A 285 13.03 35.89 -8.56
N ASP A 286 13.19 34.59 -8.32
CA ASP A 286 14.27 34.02 -7.52
C ASP A 286 15.13 33.13 -8.42
N LEU A 287 16.42 33.44 -8.51
CA LEU A 287 17.33 32.78 -9.46
C LEU A 287 17.45 31.28 -9.19
N VAL A 288 17.41 30.86 -7.93
CA VAL A 288 17.56 29.45 -7.55
C VAL A 288 16.30 28.69 -7.94
N LEU A 289 15.13 29.21 -7.58
CA LEU A 289 13.86 28.60 -7.94
C LEU A 289 13.63 28.59 -9.45
N ASP A 290 13.93 29.68 -10.15
CA ASP A 290 13.72 29.80 -11.61
C ASP A 290 14.63 28.85 -12.40
N THR A 291 15.74 28.42 -11.79
CA THR A 291 16.65 27.44 -12.37
C THR A 291 16.13 26.01 -12.19
N ALA A 292 15.66 25.66 -11.00
CA ALA A 292 15.34 24.28 -10.63
C ALA A 292 13.85 23.90 -10.74
N VAL A 293 12.95 24.87 -10.59
CA VAL A 293 11.50 24.67 -10.44
C VAL A 293 10.77 25.30 -11.60
N GLN A 294 9.86 24.55 -12.20
CA GLN A 294 8.90 25.11 -13.14
C GLN A 294 7.66 25.57 -12.37
N ALA A 295 7.31 26.85 -12.55
CA ALA A 295 6.12 27.46 -11.96
C ALA A 295 5.05 27.73 -13.02
N ALA A 296 3.79 27.51 -12.64
CA ALA A 296 2.62 27.89 -13.43
C ALA A 296 1.59 28.58 -12.53
N ALA A 297 1.05 29.70 -12.96
CA ALA A 297 -0.02 30.42 -12.23
C ALA A 297 -0.92 31.16 -13.22
N ILE A 298 -2.17 31.41 -12.82
CA ILE A 298 -3.10 32.29 -13.54
C ILE A 298 -2.68 33.76 -13.38
N ASP A 299 -2.22 34.13 -12.17
CA ASP A 299 -1.63 35.45 -11.89
C ASP A 299 -0.13 35.24 -11.59
N PRO A 300 0.78 35.49 -12.55
CA PRO A 300 2.21 35.32 -12.34
C PRO A 300 2.77 36.22 -11.24
N ASP A 301 2.23 37.44 -11.10
CA ASP A 301 2.71 38.39 -10.11
C ASP A 301 2.33 37.95 -8.69
N ALA A 302 1.22 37.23 -8.52
CA ALA A 302 0.89 36.58 -7.26
C ALA A 302 1.95 35.56 -6.83
N GLY A 303 2.47 34.77 -7.75
CA GLY A 303 3.57 33.83 -7.49
C GLY A 303 4.85 34.55 -7.07
N ARG A 304 5.22 35.62 -7.78
CA ARG A 304 6.39 36.46 -7.44
C ARG A 304 6.25 37.10 -6.06
N ARG A 305 5.06 37.60 -5.73
CA ARG A 305 4.76 38.18 -4.40
C ARG A 305 4.86 37.13 -3.29
N LEU A 306 4.44 35.89 -3.53
CA LEU A 306 4.58 34.80 -2.56
C LEU A 306 6.05 34.56 -2.21
N VAL A 307 6.89 34.41 -3.24
CA VAL A 307 8.34 34.18 -3.06
C VAL A 307 9.01 35.39 -2.41
N ALA A 308 8.69 36.60 -2.86
CA ALA A 308 9.22 37.83 -2.24
C ALA A 308 8.76 38.05 -0.78
N ALA A 309 7.62 37.47 -0.39
CA ALA A 309 7.10 37.52 0.98
C ALA A 309 7.58 36.34 1.85
N ALA A 310 8.40 35.43 1.31
CA ALA A 310 9.03 34.37 2.10
C ALA A 310 10.05 34.97 3.08
N ASP A 311 9.97 34.58 4.34
CA ASP A 311 10.98 34.91 5.34
C ASP A 311 12.11 33.88 5.22
N PRO A 312 13.38 34.30 5.13
CA PRO A 312 14.51 33.40 5.10
C PRO A 312 14.51 32.36 6.24
N ALA A 313 13.94 32.68 7.40
CA ALA A 313 13.84 31.76 8.54
C ALA A 313 12.85 30.59 8.30
N ASP A 314 11.93 30.71 7.34
CA ASP A 314 10.98 29.65 6.98
C ASP A 314 11.59 28.59 6.04
N ASP A 315 12.78 28.86 5.48
CA ASP A 315 13.52 28.00 4.54
C ASP A 315 12.65 27.34 3.45
N ILE A 316 11.76 28.12 2.82
CA ILE A 316 10.90 27.62 1.75
C ILE A 316 11.73 27.06 0.60
N HIS A 317 12.89 27.66 0.31
CA HIS A 317 13.80 27.19 -0.73
C HIS A 317 14.36 25.80 -0.43
N GLY A 318 14.96 25.60 0.75
CA GLY A 318 15.52 24.32 1.16
C GLY A 318 14.46 23.24 1.21
N LEU A 319 13.30 23.51 1.84
CA LEU A 319 12.20 22.55 1.94
C LEU A 319 11.61 22.18 0.58
N LEU A 320 11.35 23.17 -0.29
CA LEU A 320 10.78 22.93 -1.61
C LEU A 320 11.76 22.15 -2.51
N LEU A 321 13.02 22.55 -2.55
CA LEU A 321 14.03 21.89 -3.37
C LEU A 321 14.36 20.49 -2.84
N GLY A 322 14.41 20.31 -1.52
CA GLY A 322 14.57 19.00 -0.89
C GLY A 322 13.45 18.06 -1.30
N LEU A 323 12.20 18.50 -1.18
CA LEU A 323 11.02 17.74 -1.59
C LEU A 323 11.06 17.37 -3.08
N LEU A 324 11.23 18.36 -3.96
CA LEU A 324 11.11 18.15 -5.42
C LEU A 324 12.28 17.35 -6.00
N HIS A 325 13.51 17.52 -5.50
CA HIS A 325 14.65 16.71 -5.95
C HIS A 325 14.66 15.33 -5.32
N GLY A 326 14.27 15.20 -4.04
CA GLY A 326 14.14 13.91 -3.37
C GLY A 326 13.06 13.03 -3.99
N HIS A 327 12.04 13.66 -4.58
CA HIS A 327 10.87 12.98 -5.13
C HIS A 327 10.45 13.60 -6.48
N PRO A 328 11.11 13.24 -7.61
CA PRO A 328 10.93 13.89 -8.92
C PRO A 328 9.51 13.86 -9.52
N GLY A 329 8.60 13.03 -8.98
CA GLY A 329 7.17 13.01 -9.36
C GLY A 329 6.28 13.93 -8.53
N SER A 330 6.85 14.61 -7.53
CA SER A 330 6.13 15.43 -6.57
C SER A 330 5.87 16.84 -7.10
N ARG A 331 4.87 17.49 -6.52
CA ARG A 331 4.46 18.85 -6.90
C ARG A 331 3.73 19.54 -5.77
N VAL A 332 3.79 20.86 -5.79
CA VAL A 332 2.94 21.73 -4.97
C VAL A 332 1.87 22.33 -5.87
N THR A 333 0.61 22.19 -5.50
CA THR A 333 -0.53 22.78 -6.21
C THR A 333 -1.08 23.96 -5.42
N ALA A 334 -2.11 24.61 -5.96
CA ALA A 334 -2.76 25.72 -5.29
C ALA A 334 -3.33 25.36 -3.91
N THR A 335 -3.67 24.10 -3.63
CA THR A 335 -4.38 23.73 -2.40
C THR A 335 -3.72 22.61 -1.60
N GLU A 336 -2.71 21.95 -2.16
CA GLU A 336 -2.08 20.79 -1.54
C GLU A 336 -0.67 20.56 -2.08
N ILE A 337 0.15 19.92 -1.26
CA ILE A 337 1.41 19.28 -1.64
C ILE A 337 1.10 17.83 -1.98
N VAL A 338 1.59 17.36 -3.12
CA VAL A 338 1.46 15.97 -3.58
C VAL A 338 2.85 15.38 -3.71
N LEU A 339 3.20 14.48 -2.79
CA LEU A 339 4.43 13.70 -2.83
C LEU A 339 4.17 12.33 -3.47
N ILE A 340 5.03 11.95 -4.40
CA ILE A 340 5.00 10.65 -5.07
C ILE A 340 6.38 10.01 -4.97
N ASP A 341 6.47 8.88 -4.27
CA ASP A 341 7.68 8.08 -4.14
C ASP A 341 7.41 6.61 -4.49
N SER A 342 8.37 5.94 -5.12
CA SER A 342 8.23 4.53 -5.50
C SER A 342 8.45 3.55 -4.34
N ARG A 343 9.02 4.03 -3.23
CA ARG A 343 9.25 3.24 -2.01
C ARG A 343 7.98 3.16 -1.18
N VAL A 344 7.85 2.03 -0.47
CA VAL A 344 6.75 1.75 0.45
C VAL A 344 7.36 1.44 1.81
N ASP A 345 7.49 2.47 2.64
CA ASP A 345 7.98 2.33 4.00
C ASP A 345 7.20 3.29 4.92
N PRO A 346 6.52 2.79 5.98
CA PRO A 346 5.81 3.63 6.92
C PRO A 346 6.72 4.56 7.74
N VAL A 347 7.98 4.19 7.98
CA VAL A 347 8.95 5.06 8.66
C VAL A 347 9.27 6.26 7.76
N LEU A 348 9.65 6.00 6.51
CA LEU A 348 9.90 7.07 5.53
C LEU A 348 8.63 7.88 5.26
N ALA A 349 7.45 7.26 5.21
CA ALA A 349 6.19 7.98 5.03
C ALA A 349 5.90 8.96 6.17
N GLY A 350 6.32 8.65 7.41
CA GLY A 350 6.27 9.57 8.53
C GLY A 350 7.23 10.75 8.36
N GLU A 351 8.47 10.50 7.96
CA GLU A 351 9.46 11.55 7.68
C GLU A 351 9.02 12.48 6.54
N TRP A 352 8.53 11.91 5.44
CA TRP A 352 7.98 12.67 4.31
C TRP A 352 6.75 13.49 4.68
N LEU A 353 5.92 12.96 5.60
CA LEU A 353 4.80 13.71 6.14
C LEU A 353 5.30 14.93 6.92
N ASP A 354 6.32 14.79 7.76
CA ASP A 354 6.92 15.92 8.49
C ASP A 354 7.49 16.97 7.55
N GLU A 355 8.22 16.57 6.50
CA GLU A 355 8.75 17.48 5.49
C GLU A 355 7.64 18.26 4.77
N CYS A 356 6.59 17.56 4.36
CA CYS A 356 5.44 18.17 3.68
C CYS A 356 4.65 19.09 4.62
N LEU A 357 4.51 18.74 5.90
CA LEU A 357 3.87 19.59 6.92
C LEU A 357 4.69 20.85 7.17
N ALA A 358 6.03 20.74 7.30
CA ALA A 358 6.92 21.89 7.44
C ALA A 358 6.79 22.84 6.23
N LEU A 359 6.83 22.31 5.01
CA LEU A 359 6.65 23.09 3.79
C LEU A 359 5.26 23.74 3.71
N ALA A 360 4.18 23.01 4.06
CA ALA A 360 2.82 23.54 4.06
C ALA A 360 2.67 24.72 5.03
N ALA A 361 3.27 24.62 6.22
CA ALA A 361 3.27 25.69 7.21
C ALA A 361 4.03 26.92 6.72
N ALA A 362 5.21 26.73 6.13
CA ALA A 362 6.03 27.80 5.58
C ALA A 362 5.33 28.53 4.42
N LEU A 363 4.76 27.77 3.47
CA LEU A 363 3.96 28.32 2.37
C LEU A 363 2.72 29.07 2.86
N GLY A 364 2.05 28.56 3.90
CA GLY A 364 0.91 29.22 4.54
C GLY A 364 1.25 30.61 5.09
N ARG A 365 2.37 30.72 5.83
CA ARG A 365 2.86 31.99 6.37
C ARG A 365 3.26 32.97 5.27
N ALA A 366 3.95 32.50 4.24
CA ALA A 366 4.32 33.33 3.09
C ALA A 366 3.09 33.84 2.33
N ALA A 367 2.07 33.01 2.13
CA ALA A 367 0.83 33.40 1.46
C ALA A 367 0.10 34.49 2.25
N GLU A 368 0.01 34.35 3.57
CA GLU A 368 -0.58 35.37 4.44
C GLU A 368 0.17 36.71 4.37
N ARG A 369 1.51 36.70 4.42
CA ARG A 369 2.32 37.91 4.27
C ARG A 369 2.15 38.58 2.89
N ALA A 370 2.05 37.79 1.83
CA ALA A 370 1.83 38.28 0.47
C ALA A 370 0.45 38.95 0.33
N GLU A 371 -0.61 38.34 0.90
CA GLU A 371 -1.95 38.89 0.92
C GLU A 371 -2.03 40.21 1.69
N LEU A 372 -1.43 40.26 2.90
CA LEU A 372 -1.36 41.47 3.72
C LEU A 372 -0.61 42.60 2.99
N SER A 373 0.53 42.28 2.36
CA SER A 373 1.30 43.25 1.58
C SER A 373 0.50 43.81 0.41
N GLN A 374 -0.26 42.95 -0.29
CA GLN A 374 -1.13 43.37 -1.38
C GLN A 374 -2.33 44.20 -0.89
N ALA A 375 -2.89 43.89 0.28
CA ALA A 375 -3.97 44.65 0.88
C ALA A 375 -3.51 46.07 1.28
N VAL A 376 -2.33 46.18 1.89
CA VAL A 376 -1.70 47.47 2.24
C VAL A 376 -1.42 48.30 0.97
N ALA A 377 -0.86 47.68 -0.08
CA ALA A 377 -0.60 48.36 -1.34
C ALA A 377 -1.90 48.89 -1.99
N ARG A 378 -2.98 48.09 -2.00
CA ARG A 378 -4.30 48.51 -2.49
C ARG A 378 -4.88 49.66 -1.66
N GLY A 379 -4.78 49.58 -0.34
CA GLY A 379 -5.24 50.64 0.57
C GLY A 379 -4.55 51.98 0.32
N ARG A 380 -3.23 51.96 0.13
CA ARG A 380 -2.45 53.17 -0.22
C ARG A 380 -2.84 53.73 -1.58
N GLY A 381 -3.08 52.87 -2.58
CA GLY A 381 -3.54 53.30 -3.91
C GLY A 381 -4.91 54.00 -3.86
N HIS A 382 -5.85 53.48 -3.06
CA HIS A 382 -7.15 54.13 -2.86
C HIS A 382 -7.05 55.46 -2.11
N LEU A 383 -6.16 55.57 -1.12
CA LEU A 383 -5.93 56.83 -0.41
C LEU A 383 -5.34 57.89 -1.35
N ALA A 384 -4.32 57.53 -2.14
CA ALA A 384 -3.71 58.42 -3.12
C ALA A 384 -4.74 58.90 -4.17
N GLN A 385 -5.57 58.00 -4.71
CA GLN A 385 -6.66 58.38 -5.62
C GLN A 385 -7.71 59.29 -4.97
N ARG A 386 -7.98 59.13 -3.67
CA ARG A 386 -8.88 60.03 -2.93
C ARG A 386 -8.27 61.41 -2.71
N GLU A 387 -7.00 61.49 -2.36
CA GLU A 387 -6.29 62.76 -2.21
C GLU A 387 -6.17 63.50 -3.53
N GLU A 388 -5.87 62.80 -4.64
CA GLU A 388 -5.80 63.40 -5.97
C GLU A 388 -7.16 63.93 -6.44
N ARG A 389 -8.26 63.18 -6.20
CA ARG A 389 -9.62 63.68 -6.46
C ARG A 389 -9.98 64.87 -5.57
N ALA A 390 -9.64 64.83 -4.29
CA ALA A 390 -9.90 65.94 -3.36
C ALA A 390 -9.08 67.20 -3.70
N PHE A 391 -7.93 67.04 -4.34
CA PHE A 391 -7.11 68.16 -4.81
C PHE A 391 -7.60 68.70 -6.16
N GLY A 392 -8.00 67.83 -7.09
CA GLY A 392 -8.59 68.22 -8.38
C GLY A 392 -9.89 69.01 -8.25
N ASP A 393 -10.74 68.69 -7.27
CA ASP A 393 -12.01 69.37 -7.01
C ASP A 393 -11.85 70.77 -6.36
N ARG A 394 -10.64 71.14 -5.93
CA ARG A 394 -10.33 72.52 -5.47
C ARG A 394 -9.98 73.48 -6.62
N GLY A 395 -9.92 72.98 -7.86
CA GLY A 395 -9.63 73.78 -9.06
C GLY A 395 -10.73 74.77 -9.45
N ASP A 396 -11.99 74.52 -9.07
CA ASP A 396 -13.13 75.44 -9.27
C ASP A 396 -13.35 76.34 -8.05
N ARG A 397 -12.28 76.96 -7.53
CA ARG A 397 -12.47 78.11 -6.65
C ARG A 397 -12.99 79.26 -7.52
N PRO A 398 -14.19 79.81 -7.23
CA PRO A 398 -14.70 80.95 -7.96
C PRO A 398 -13.67 82.08 -7.88
N ASP A 399 -13.33 82.60 -9.06
CA ASP A 399 -12.41 83.70 -9.30
C ASP A 399 -12.55 84.76 -8.19
N PRO A 400 -11.47 85.11 -7.44
CA PRO A 400 -11.57 86.12 -6.42
C PRO A 400 -12.08 87.41 -7.05
N ARG A 401 -13.30 87.80 -6.67
CA ARG A 401 -13.93 89.04 -7.15
C ARG A 401 -12.93 90.18 -7.01
N PRO A 402 -12.75 91.03 -8.03
CA PRO A 402 -11.80 92.12 -8.00
C PRO A 402 -12.10 93.02 -6.80
N VAL A 403 -11.08 93.20 -5.95
CA VAL A 403 -11.11 94.09 -4.79
C VAL A 403 -11.24 95.52 -5.33
N GLY A 404 -12.30 96.21 -4.90
CA GLY A 404 -12.65 97.55 -5.36
C GLY A 404 -11.56 98.59 -5.08
N GLU A 405 -11.46 99.54 -6.01
CA GLU A 405 -10.57 100.71 -5.95
C GLU A 405 -10.78 101.56 -4.70
N PRO A 406 -9.73 102.20 -4.17
CA PRO A 406 -9.83 103.13 -3.06
C PRO A 406 -10.48 104.44 -3.53
N VAL A 407 -11.51 104.88 -2.81
CA VAL A 407 -12.14 106.19 -2.99
C VAL A 407 -11.25 107.25 -2.32
N GLU A 408 -10.70 108.18 -3.12
CA GLU A 408 -10.02 109.38 -2.65
C GLU A 408 -11.02 110.37 -2.03
N GLY A 409 -10.64 110.98 -0.90
CA GLY A 409 -11.33 112.07 -0.22
C GLY A 409 -10.32 113.01 0.43
#